data_AF-A0A9D6NRV5-F1
#
_entry.id   AF-A0A9D6NRV5-F1
#
_cell.length_a   1.000
_cell.length_b   1.000
_cell.length_c   1.000
_cell.angle_alpha   90.00
_cell.angle_beta   90.00
_cell.angle_gamma   90.00
#
_symmetry.space_group_name_H-M   'P 1'
#
loop_
_entity.id
_entity.type
_entity.pdbx_description
1 polymer ?
#
loop_
_entity_poly.entity_id
_entity_poly.type
_entity_poly.pdbx_seq_one_letter_code
_entity_poly.pdbx_strand_id
1 'polypeptide(L)'
;MGLLVRYSSELPNIQEIEAYQFTRTTTIYARDGRTIIGRIQRRSESIGSEIIPVERVSPEALASLIFSEDARFFEHFGFDLKGMVRAAIQVLSNRSSQGGSTITQQVVRN
;
A
#
# COMPACT_ATOMS: atom_id res chain seq x y z
N MET A 1 12.05 -20.49 -16.48
CA MET A 1 12.45 -20.55 -15.05
C MET A 1 13.17 -19.25 -14.67
N GLY A 2 12.47 -18.11 -14.58
CA GLY A 2 13.15 -16.81 -14.40
C GLY A 2 12.28 -15.71 -13.78
N LEU A 3 10.97 -15.76 -14.00
CA LEU A 3 10.01 -14.83 -13.38
C LEU A 3 9.87 -15.03 -11.86
N LEU A 4 9.86 -16.27 -11.38
CA LEU A 4 9.74 -16.56 -9.94
C LEU A 4 10.99 -16.18 -9.15
N VAL A 5 12.18 -16.40 -9.72
CA VAL A 5 13.47 -16.08 -9.06
C VAL A 5 13.64 -14.57 -8.92
N ARG A 6 13.30 -13.80 -9.97
CA ARG A 6 13.39 -12.34 -9.92
C ARG A 6 12.41 -11.71 -8.93
N TYR A 7 11.22 -12.29 -8.78
CA TYR A 7 10.26 -11.86 -7.75
C TYR A 7 10.82 -12.08 -6.34
N SER A 8 11.51 -13.20 -6.09
CA SER A 8 12.09 -13.50 -4.76
C SER A 8 13.27 -12.60 -4.38
N SER A 9 14.02 -12.07 -5.35
CA SER A 9 15.17 -11.19 -5.09
C SER A 9 14.80 -9.74 -4.81
N GLU A 10 13.56 -9.33 -5.11
CA GLU A 10 13.03 -7.99 -4.86
C GLU A 10 12.19 -7.94 -3.57
N LEU A 11 12.02 -9.06 -2.85
CA LEU A 11 11.31 -9.08 -1.59
C LEU A 11 12.18 -8.48 -0.48
N PRO A 12 11.72 -7.45 0.24
CA PRO A 12 12.44 -6.92 1.40
C PRO A 12 12.53 -7.98 2.50
N ASN A 13 13.50 -7.79 3.38
CA ASN A 13 13.65 -8.67 4.52
C ASN A 13 12.40 -8.58 5.43
N ILE A 14 11.87 -9.72 5.88
CA ILE A 14 10.72 -9.75 6.81
C ILE A 14 10.96 -8.90 8.06
N GLN A 15 12.20 -8.84 8.56
CA GLN A 15 12.57 -8.00 9.71
C GLN A 15 12.48 -6.51 9.38
N GLU A 16 12.67 -6.10 8.12
CA GLU A 16 12.51 -4.72 7.69
C GLU A 16 11.03 -4.32 7.59
N ILE A 17 10.15 -5.26 7.19
CA ILE A 17 8.70 -5.05 7.21
C ILE A 17 8.19 -4.91 8.66
N GLU A 18 8.63 -5.79 9.56
CA GLU A 18 8.28 -5.70 10.98
C GLU A 18 8.86 -4.44 11.64
N ALA A 19 10.06 -4.02 11.22
CA ALA A 19 10.70 -2.80 11.68
C ALA A 19 10.25 -1.55 10.93
N TYR A 20 9.29 -1.65 10.00
CA TYR A 20 8.80 -0.52 9.22
C TYR A 20 8.12 0.50 10.15
N GLN A 21 8.92 1.47 10.60
CA GLN A 21 8.46 2.60 11.36
C GLN A 21 7.86 3.58 10.36
N PHE A 22 6.54 3.55 10.22
CA PHE A 22 5.81 4.66 9.59
C PHE A 22 6.36 5.97 10.16
N THR A 23 7.04 6.75 9.33
CA THR A 23 7.59 8.01 9.80
C THR A 23 6.43 8.89 10.21
N ARG A 24 6.57 9.48 11.40
CA ARG A 24 5.52 10.31 11.99
C ARG A 24 5.87 11.76 11.77
N THR A 25 4.88 12.52 11.34
CA THR A 25 4.94 13.98 11.44
C THR A 25 4.74 14.38 12.89
N THR A 26 5.75 15.02 13.50
CA THR A 26 5.59 15.61 14.83
C THR A 26 4.82 16.91 14.70
N THR A 27 3.66 17.02 15.34
CA THR A 27 2.84 18.23 15.35
C THR A 27 2.97 18.95 16.69
N ILE A 28 3.29 20.24 16.66
CA ILE A 28 3.46 21.10 17.83
C ILE A 28 2.19 21.94 18.00
N TYR A 29 1.60 21.91 19.19
CA TYR A 29 0.37 22.63 19.53
C TYR A 29 0.66 23.81 20.48
N ALA A 30 -0.15 24.86 20.41
CA ALA A 30 -0.17 25.93 21.39
C ALA A 30 -0.75 25.44 22.73
N ARG A 31 -0.74 26.31 23.76
CA ARG A 31 -1.24 25.99 25.12
C ARG A 31 -2.71 25.54 25.14
N ASP A 32 -3.50 25.94 24.15
CA ASP A 32 -4.91 25.55 24.01
C ASP A 32 -5.12 24.09 23.57
N GLY A 33 -4.05 23.38 23.17
CA GLY A 33 -4.10 22.00 22.69
C GLY A 33 -4.78 21.81 21.33
N ARG A 34 -5.11 22.90 20.63
CA ARG A 34 -5.86 22.86 19.35
C ARG A 34 -5.13 23.60 18.23
N THR A 35 -4.52 24.73 18.55
CA THR A 35 -3.84 25.56 17.54
C THR A 35 -2.51 24.94 17.19
N ILE A 36 -2.32 24.58 15.92
CA ILE A 36 -1.06 24.02 15.42
C ILE A 36 -0.08 25.17 15.16
N ILE A 37 1.09 25.12 15.79
CA ILE A 37 2.13 26.14 15.69
C ILE A 37 3.39 25.65 14.95
N GLY A 38 3.46 24.36 14.62
CA GLY A 38 4.56 23.81 13.82
C GLY A 38 4.38 22.35 13.49
N ARG A 39 5.06 21.90 12.43
CA ARG A 39 5.21 20.48 12.08
C ARG A 39 6.67 20.19 11.76
N ILE A 40 7.19 19.11 12.33
CA ILE A 40 8.54 18.60 12.03
C ILE A 40 8.37 17.29 11.26
N GLN A 41 8.93 17.25 10.05
CA GLN A 41 8.90 16.09 9.17
C GLN A 41 10.34 15.65 8.87
N ARG A 42 10.55 14.35 8.70
CA ARG A 42 11.85 13.83 8.24
C ARG A 42 12.00 14.16 6.76
N ARG A 43 13.14 14.75 6.37
CA ARG A 43 13.42 15.34 5.03
C ARG A 43 13.13 14.44 3.81
N SER A 44 13.02 13.12 3.98
CA SER A 44 12.77 12.17 2.89
C SER A 44 11.28 12.03 2.50
N GLU A 45 10.36 12.66 3.22
CA GLU A 45 8.93 12.46 3.00
C GLU A 45 8.27 13.70 2.44
N SER A 46 7.83 13.62 1.19
CA SER A 46 7.18 14.71 0.46
C SER A 46 5.74 14.94 0.90
N ILE A 47 5.19 14.06 1.74
CA ILE A 47 3.82 14.11 2.27
C ILE A 47 3.89 13.74 3.75
N GLY A 48 3.43 14.63 4.63
CA GLY A 48 3.35 14.32 6.06
C GLY A 48 2.39 13.16 6.29
N SER A 49 2.88 12.05 6.81
CA SER A 49 2.06 10.88 7.11
C SER A 49 1.50 10.95 8.53
N GLU A 50 0.17 10.84 8.66
CA GLU A 50 -0.52 10.58 9.91
C GLU A 50 -1.01 9.13 9.91
N ILE A 51 -0.55 8.34 10.88
CA ILE A 51 -1.03 6.96 11.05
C ILE A 51 -2.37 7.05 11.77
N ILE A 52 -3.43 6.68 11.06
CA ILE A 52 -4.76 6.54 11.65
C ILE A 52 -5.14 5.05 11.74
N PRO A 53 -5.81 4.63 12.82
CA PRO A 53 -6.38 3.29 12.89
C PRO A 53 -7.46 3.15 11.81
N VAL A 54 -7.61 1.94 11.24
CA VAL A 54 -8.50 1.69 10.09
C VAL A 54 -9.96 2.03 10.38
N GLU A 55 -10.36 1.95 11.65
CA GLU A 55 -11.70 2.29 12.14
C GLU A 55 -12.02 3.79 12.02
N ARG A 56 -11.00 4.64 11.81
CA ARG A 56 -11.18 6.08 11.53
C ARG A 56 -11.22 6.40 10.04
N VAL A 57 -11.02 5.40 9.17
CA VAL A 57 -11.16 5.55 7.72
C VAL A 57 -12.63 5.41 7.35
N SER A 58 -13.11 6.23 6.42
CA SER A 58 -14.47 6.07 5.88
C SER A 58 -14.63 4.66 5.30
N PRO A 59 -15.70 3.92 5.67
CA PRO A 59 -15.97 2.60 5.11
C PRO A 59 -16.04 2.61 3.58
N GLU A 60 -16.60 3.68 3.00
CA GLU A 60 -16.73 3.86 1.56
C GLU A 60 -15.37 4.07 0.88
N ALA A 61 -14.47 4.83 1.53
CA ALA A 61 -13.11 5.02 1.03
C ALA A 61 -12.33 3.70 1.03
N LEU A 62 -12.42 2.95 2.13
CA LEU A 62 -11.78 1.64 2.25
C LEU A 62 -12.35 0.64 1.22
N ALA A 63 -13.68 0.58 1.09
CA ALA A 63 -14.34 -0.28 0.12
C ALA A 63 -13.98 0.10 -1.33
N SER A 64 -13.89 1.39 -1.65
CA SER A 64 -13.52 1.86 -2.98
C SER A 64 -12.09 1.45 -3.34
N LEU A 65 -11.15 1.60 -2.40
CA LEU A 65 -9.76 1.17 -2.59
C LEU A 65 -9.66 -0.33 -2.84
N ILE A 66 -10.32 -1.14 -1.99
CA ILE A 66 -10.34 -2.60 -2.16
C ILE A 66 -10.96 -2.94 -3.53
N PHE A 67 -12.08 -2.33 -3.90
CA PHE A 67 -12.73 -2.60 -5.18
C PHE A 67 -11.87 -2.22 -6.40
N SER A 68 -11.15 -1.09 -6.35
CA SER A 68 -10.37 -0.60 -7.48
C SER A 68 -9.01 -1.28 -7.63
N GLU A 69 -8.33 -1.57 -6.51
CA GLU A 69 -6.97 -2.11 -6.50
C GLU A 69 -6.95 -3.64 -6.39
N ASP A 70 -7.84 -4.22 -5.57
CA ASP A 70 -7.80 -5.64 -5.22
C ASP A 70 -9.18 -6.17 -4.80
N ALA A 71 -10.11 -6.28 -5.76
CA ALA A 71 -11.51 -6.59 -5.50
C ALA A 71 -11.76 -7.93 -4.79
N ARG A 72 -10.73 -8.80 -4.72
CA ARG A 72 -10.77 -10.11 -4.06
C ARG A 72 -9.79 -10.22 -2.91
N PHE A 73 -9.42 -9.09 -2.33
CA PHE A 73 -8.47 -9.01 -1.23
C PHE A 73 -8.70 -10.06 -0.14
N PHE A 74 -9.96 -10.27 0.26
CA PHE A 74 -10.34 -11.22 1.31
C PHE A 74 -10.46 -12.68 0.85
N GLU A 75 -10.37 -12.97 -0.45
CA GLU A 75 -10.50 -14.32 -1.01
C GLU A 75 -9.14 -15.00 -1.24
N HIS A 76 -8.03 -14.29 -1.03
CA HIS A 76 -6.70 -14.79 -1.32
C HIS A 76 -5.66 -14.43 -0.25
N PHE A 77 -4.55 -15.18 -0.22
CA PHE A 77 -3.45 -15.00 0.73
C PHE A 77 -2.32 -14.13 0.16
N GLY A 78 -2.69 -12.99 -0.43
CA GLY A 78 -1.75 -12.02 -1.00
C GLY A 78 -1.37 -12.23 -2.47
N PHE A 79 -1.85 -13.29 -3.12
CA PHE A 79 -1.67 -13.52 -4.56
C PHE A 79 -2.99 -13.89 -5.23
N ASP A 80 -3.48 -13.05 -6.15
CA ASP A 80 -4.67 -13.32 -6.95
C ASP A 80 -4.30 -13.99 -8.28
N LEU A 81 -4.17 -15.32 -8.29
CA LEU A 81 -3.83 -16.08 -9.49
C LEU A 81 -4.80 -15.83 -10.66
N LYS A 82 -6.10 -15.77 -10.36
CA LYS A 82 -7.14 -15.52 -11.36
C LYS A 82 -7.02 -14.09 -11.93
N GLY A 83 -6.65 -13.12 -11.10
CA GLY A 83 -6.45 -11.72 -11.48
C GLY A 83 -5.23 -11.54 -12.35
N MET A 84 -4.12 -12.18 -11.96
CA MET A 84 -2.87 -12.20 -12.71
C MET A 84 -3.06 -12.83 -14.10
N VAL A 85 -3.74 -13.98 -14.20
CA VAL A 85 -4.01 -14.63 -15.50
C VAL A 85 -4.88 -13.74 -16.39
N ARG A 86 -5.94 -13.14 -15.84
CA ARG A 86 -6.81 -12.21 -16.59
C ARG A 86 -6.03 -10.99 -17.09
N ALA A 87 -5.20 -10.39 -16.24
CA ALA A 87 -4.35 -9.26 -16.62
C ALA A 87 -3.36 -9.66 -17.73
N ALA A 88 -2.73 -10.82 -17.62
CA ALA A 88 -1.83 -11.34 -18.66
C ALA A 88 -2.57 -11.54 -20.00
N ILE A 89 -3.77 -12.10 -20.00
CA ILE A 89 -4.57 -12.28 -21.22
C ILE A 89 -4.93 -10.92 -21.84
N GLN A 90 -5.29 -9.91 -21.05
CA GLN A 90 -5.61 -8.57 -21.56
C GLN A 90 -4.39 -7.90 -22.22
N VAL A 91 -3.22 -8.00 -21.59
CA VAL A 91 -1.96 -7.50 -22.17
C VAL A 91 -1.65 -8.20 -23.49
N LEU A 92 -1.77 -9.53 -23.54
CA LEU A 92 -1.57 -10.32 -24.78
C LEU A 92 -2.61 -10.00 -25.87
N SER A 93 -3.80 -9.55 -25.47
CA SER A 93 -4.88 -9.18 -26.39
C SER A 93 -4.78 -7.73 -26.88
N ASN A 94 -3.67 -7.02 -26.62
CA ASN A 94 -3.48 -5.58 -26.88
C ASN A 94 -4.61 -4.71 -26.30
N ARG A 95 -5.24 -5.15 -25.22
CA ARG A 95 -6.20 -4.35 -24.45
C ARG A 95 -5.45 -3.57 -23.38
N SER A 96 -6.08 -2.52 -22.86
CA SER A 96 -5.53 -1.76 -21.73
C SER A 96 -5.14 -2.72 -20.61
N SER A 97 -3.92 -2.57 -20.08
CA SER A 97 -3.43 -3.38 -18.97
C SER A 97 -4.26 -3.08 -17.73
N GLN A 98 -4.97 -4.08 -17.20
CA GLN A 98 -5.50 -4.00 -15.84
C GLN A 98 -4.42 -4.31 -14.81
N GLY A 99 -4.56 -3.75 -13.61
CA GLY A 99 -3.76 -4.14 -12.45
C GLY A 99 -3.96 -5.63 -12.17
N GLY A 100 -2.86 -6.38 -12.14
CA GLY A 100 -2.84 -7.79 -11.74
C GLY A 100 -2.19 -8.00 -10.36
N SER A 101 -1.72 -6.93 -9.72
CA SER A 101 -1.02 -6.97 -8.44
C SER A 101 -2.00 -6.80 -7.28
N THR A 102 -1.74 -7.46 -6.16
CA THR A 102 -2.56 -7.37 -4.93
C THR A 102 -2.09 -6.24 -4.03
N ILE A 103 -2.94 -5.79 -3.10
CA ILE A 103 -2.55 -4.81 -2.07
C ILE A 103 -1.34 -5.34 -1.27
N THR A 104 -1.31 -6.63 -0.93
CA THR A 104 -0.18 -7.25 -0.22
C THR A 104 1.13 -7.13 -1.00
N GLN A 105 1.12 -7.37 -2.31
CA GLN A 105 2.30 -7.22 -3.16
C GLN A 105 2.77 -5.76 -3.27
N GLN A 106 1.83 -4.81 -3.31
CA GLN A 106 2.14 -3.38 -3.33
C GLN A 106 2.81 -2.94 -2.03
N VAL A 107 2.28 -3.35 -0.87
CA VAL A 107 2.85 -3.03 0.45
C VAL A 107 4.26 -3.60 0.61
N VAL A 108 4.49 -4.83 0.15
CA VAL A 108 5.83 -5.45 0.24
C VAL A 108 6.85 -4.77 -0.69
N ARG A 109 6.42 -4.06 -1.73
CA ARG A 109 7.33 -3.37 -2.67
C ARG A 109 7.64 -1.92 -2.25
N ASN A 110 6.80 -1.32 -1.41
CA ASN A 110 6.86 0.10 -1.01
C ASN A 110 7.57 0.28 0.33
#